data_AF-X0CY78-F1
#
_entry.id   AF-X0CY78-F1
#
_cell.length_a   1.000
_cell.length_b   1.000
_cell.length_c   1.000
_cell.angle_alpha   90.00
_cell.angle_beta   90.00
_cell.angle_gamma   90.00
#
_symmetry.space_group_name_H-M   'P 1'
#
loop_
_entity.id
_entity.type
_entity.pdbx_description
1 polymer ?
#
loop_
_entity_poly.entity_id
_entity_poly.type
_entity_poly.pdbx_seq_one_letter_code
_entity_poly.pdbx_strand_id
1 'polypeptide(L)'
;MAAYQKLQRDPASKDLFNKRITTLEGLRNISSNSSFLAIDTEHIAVTSERDRVLHQLGIAFLPTLKQSELSSTDATSTSTNRPSLKPFYDDNEISGLTLNINIRKEVQDHLIALRGGKGLPIRRSLRFGEEKRVDIENLESAVIEFIQNCNHDSSLVLLGFGMAAEWTYLFEAFPRAIPLFSAWVDLRDIAKDITSSTSVIPGLVPCLQLFGYHWKDILSIKGNSSGGIADNAGDDAVSTCALANALLSPTNQEKLIFRQQCAQIAQVFSKKNGHQILRRREAFAVAVTAHQQKLPASIDSGMKLARQFFDYSPKAAGILSPDVACVTFSCEEHMDRFMSEVDGLELPTGERLLVERQYQQETNSEKENKLQDEKRVLRERQRQENNQDNLEDLGDLFF
;
A
#
# COMPACT_ATOMS: atom_id res chain seq x y z
N MET A 1 -18.69 -4.74 -7.89
CA MET A 1 -17.42 -5.51 -7.75
C MET A 1 -17.67 -6.95 -8.20
N ALA A 2 -17.24 -7.26 -9.42
CA ALA A 2 -17.24 -8.63 -9.91
C ALA A 2 -16.42 -9.50 -8.96
N ALA A 3 -16.98 -10.62 -8.48
CA ALA A 3 -16.18 -11.58 -7.73
C ALA A 3 -15.03 -12.05 -8.63
N TYR A 4 -13.80 -12.10 -8.13
CA TYR A 4 -12.59 -12.48 -8.87
C TYR A 4 -12.77 -13.78 -9.71
N GLN A 5 -13.60 -14.70 -9.22
CA GLN A 5 -13.99 -15.95 -9.90
C GLN A 5 -14.81 -15.72 -11.18
N LYS A 6 -15.58 -14.63 -11.27
CA LYS A 6 -16.33 -14.24 -12.47
C LYS A 6 -15.37 -13.83 -13.58
N LEU A 7 -14.37 -13.00 -13.28
CA LEU A 7 -13.34 -12.57 -14.25
C LEU A 7 -12.52 -13.76 -14.79
N GLN A 8 -12.25 -14.76 -13.95
CA GLN A 8 -11.56 -15.99 -14.37
C GLN A 8 -12.35 -16.87 -15.33
N ARG A 9 -13.68 -16.75 -15.35
CA ARG A 9 -14.57 -17.65 -16.10
C ARG A 9 -15.21 -16.98 -17.30
N ASP A 10 -15.38 -15.66 -17.25
CA ASP A 10 -16.06 -14.90 -18.27
C ASP A 10 -15.26 -14.87 -19.59
N PRO A 11 -15.84 -15.26 -20.73
CA PRO A 11 -15.11 -15.32 -22.01
C PRO A 11 -14.43 -14.02 -22.41
N ALA A 12 -15.00 -12.86 -22.05
CA ALA A 12 -14.46 -11.56 -22.44
C ALA A 12 -13.20 -11.16 -21.65
N SER A 13 -13.00 -11.73 -20.45
CA SER A 13 -11.87 -11.37 -19.57
C SER A 13 -10.93 -12.52 -19.26
N LYS A 14 -11.38 -13.77 -19.34
CA LYS A 14 -10.65 -14.98 -18.97
C LYS A 14 -9.25 -15.05 -19.61
N ASP A 15 -9.14 -14.76 -20.90
CA ASP A 15 -7.88 -14.91 -21.61
C ASP A 15 -6.82 -13.92 -21.13
N LEU A 16 -7.17 -12.64 -20.99
CA LEU A 16 -6.26 -11.65 -20.40
C LEU A 16 -6.00 -11.95 -18.93
N PHE A 17 -7.04 -12.28 -18.17
CA PHE A 17 -6.94 -12.50 -16.73
C PHE A 17 -5.95 -13.61 -16.38
N ASN A 18 -5.89 -14.68 -17.19
CA ASN A 18 -4.95 -15.78 -17.03
C ASN A 18 -3.53 -15.45 -17.51
N LYS A 19 -3.33 -14.39 -18.29
CA LYS A 19 -2.01 -13.86 -18.68
C LYS A 19 -1.48 -12.84 -17.68
N ARG A 20 -1.60 -13.17 -16.39
CA ARG A 20 -1.06 -12.37 -15.28
C ARG A 20 0.43 -12.65 -15.11
N ILE A 21 1.24 -11.61 -15.06
CA ILE A 21 2.66 -11.70 -14.71
C ILE A 21 2.81 -11.36 -13.23
N THR A 22 3.37 -12.29 -12.46
CA THR A 22 3.48 -12.17 -11.00
C THR A 22 4.91 -12.18 -10.48
N THR A 23 5.91 -12.37 -11.34
CA THR A 23 7.33 -12.45 -10.94
C THR A 23 8.15 -11.32 -11.55
N LEU A 24 9.21 -10.92 -10.85
CA LEU A 24 10.18 -9.93 -11.34
C LEU A 24 10.84 -10.38 -12.64
N GLU A 25 11.16 -11.67 -12.75
CA GLU A 25 11.71 -12.24 -13.99
C GLU A 25 10.72 -12.11 -15.15
N GLY A 26 9.44 -12.40 -14.92
CA GLY A 26 8.40 -12.21 -15.92
C GLY A 26 8.29 -10.75 -16.38
N LEU A 27 8.37 -9.80 -15.45
CA LEU A 27 8.38 -8.36 -15.77
C LEU A 27 9.62 -7.96 -16.60
N ARG A 28 10.80 -8.49 -16.25
CA ARG A 28 12.03 -8.26 -17.03
C ARG A 28 11.92 -8.81 -18.45
N ASN A 29 11.40 -10.03 -18.61
CA ASN A 29 11.29 -10.69 -19.91
C ASN A 29 10.41 -9.93 -20.91
N ILE A 30 9.42 -9.17 -20.42
CA ILE A 30 8.55 -8.36 -21.29
C ILE A 30 9.00 -6.91 -21.44
N SER A 31 9.94 -6.43 -20.62
CA SER A 31 10.33 -5.01 -20.57
C SER A 31 10.86 -4.44 -21.88
N SER A 32 11.56 -5.26 -22.67
CA SER A 32 12.24 -4.84 -23.90
C SER A 32 11.37 -4.89 -25.16
N ASN A 33 10.27 -5.65 -25.14
CA ASN A 33 9.47 -5.96 -26.34
C ASN A 33 7.98 -5.61 -26.17
N SER A 34 7.65 -4.87 -25.13
CA SER A 34 6.29 -4.47 -24.81
C SER A 34 6.23 -3.01 -24.42
N SER A 35 5.10 -2.40 -24.73
CA SER A 35 4.68 -1.12 -24.18
C SER A 35 3.69 -1.36 -23.06
N PHE A 36 3.55 -0.37 -22.20
CA PHE A 36 2.83 -0.51 -20.93
C PHE A 36 1.75 0.56 -20.81
N LEU A 37 0.59 0.18 -20.31
CA LEU A 37 -0.48 1.12 -19.95
C LEU A 37 -0.78 0.97 -18.47
N ALA A 38 -0.39 1.95 -17.66
CA ALA A 38 -0.83 2.02 -16.27
C ALA A 38 -2.27 2.55 -16.18
N ILE A 39 -3.05 1.99 -15.27
CA ILE A 39 -4.41 2.40 -14.96
C ILE A 39 -4.57 2.65 -13.46
N ASP A 40 -5.33 3.68 -13.13
CA ASP A 40 -5.78 3.96 -11.77
C ASP A 40 -7.22 4.50 -11.79
N THR A 41 -8.02 4.12 -10.79
CA THR A 41 -9.44 4.50 -10.71
C THR A 41 -9.81 5.13 -9.39
N GLU A 42 -10.62 6.19 -9.47
CA GLU A 42 -11.18 6.87 -8.31
C GLU A 42 -12.70 6.74 -8.30
N HIS A 43 -13.19 6.15 -7.21
CA HIS A 43 -14.60 5.84 -7.01
C HIS A 43 -15.09 6.25 -5.63
N ILE A 44 -16.40 6.45 -5.50
CA ILE A 44 -17.05 6.79 -4.24
C ILE A 44 -18.12 5.75 -3.93
N ALA A 45 -18.13 5.24 -2.69
CA ALA A 45 -19.21 4.40 -2.20
C ALA A 45 -20.48 5.24 -2.05
N VAL A 46 -21.58 4.72 -2.60
CA VAL A 46 -22.92 5.31 -2.50
C VAL A 46 -23.58 4.77 -1.23
N THR A 47 -24.10 3.54 -1.25
CA THR A 47 -24.80 2.93 -0.11
C THR A 47 -24.00 1.86 0.61
N SER A 48 -23.03 1.23 -0.07
CA SER A 48 -22.20 0.16 0.47
C SER A 48 -20.86 0.07 -0.29
N GLU A 49 -19.91 -0.74 0.20
CA GLU A 49 -18.67 -0.98 -0.53
C GLU A 49 -18.87 -1.61 -1.91
N ARG A 50 -20.02 -2.23 -2.16
CA ARG A 50 -20.35 -2.88 -3.44
C ARG A 50 -21.01 -1.95 -4.45
N ASP A 51 -21.52 -0.82 -3.97
CA ASP A 51 -22.24 0.18 -4.75
C ASP A 51 -21.36 1.43 -4.86
N ARG A 52 -20.56 1.49 -5.92
CA ARG A 52 -19.51 2.50 -6.11
C ARG A 52 -19.66 3.18 -7.45
N VAL A 53 -19.58 4.50 -7.46
CA VAL A 53 -19.61 5.32 -8.67
C VAL A 53 -18.19 5.71 -9.03
N LEU A 54 -17.75 5.29 -10.22
CA LEU A 54 -16.50 5.75 -10.83
C LEU A 54 -16.67 7.24 -11.20
N HIS A 55 -15.71 8.07 -10.80
CA HIS A 55 -15.77 9.50 -11.09
C HIS A 55 -14.49 10.04 -11.74
N GLN A 56 -13.39 9.28 -11.70
CA GLN A 56 -12.18 9.62 -12.44
C GLN A 56 -11.44 8.33 -12.83
N LEU A 57 -10.89 8.31 -14.04
CA LEU A 57 -10.01 7.28 -14.56
C LEU A 57 -8.70 7.94 -15.00
N GLY A 58 -7.57 7.42 -14.53
CA GLY A 58 -6.24 7.80 -14.97
C GLY A 58 -5.62 6.70 -15.80
N ILE A 59 -5.06 7.05 -16.95
CA ILE A 59 -4.25 6.13 -17.76
C ILE A 59 -2.93 6.79 -18.17
N ALA A 60 -1.86 6.01 -18.17
CA ALA A 60 -0.54 6.48 -18.60
C ALA A 60 0.13 5.42 -19.48
N PHE A 61 0.44 5.78 -20.72
CA PHE A 61 1.19 4.97 -21.67
C PHE A 61 2.68 5.20 -21.50
N LEU A 62 3.42 4.11 -21.28
CA LEU A 62 4.87 4.07 -21.18
C LEU A 62 5.41 3.20 -22.34
N PRO A 63 6.19 3.77 -23.28
CA PRO A 63 6.67 3.04 -24.45
C PRO A 63 7.49 1.78 -24.12
N THR A 64 8.33 1.85 -23.09
CA THR A 64 9.17 0.73 -22.65
C THR A 64 9.60 0.92 -21.20
N LEU A 65 9.86 -0.18 -20.49
CA LEU A 65 10.50 -0.13 -19.17
C LEU A 65 12.01 -0.13 -19.36
N LYS A 66 12.69 0.89 -18.82
CA LYS A 66 14.14 1.00 -18.89
C LYS A 66 14.73 0.37 -17.62
N GLN A 67 15.50 -0.69 -17.78
CA GLN A 67 16.39 -1.11 -16.70
C GLN A 67 17.41 0.00 -16.50
N SER A 68 17.28 0.77 -15.42
CA SER A 68 18.25 1.79 -15.07
C SER A 68 19.56 1.08 -14.72
N GLU A 69 20.48 1.03 -15.68
CA GLU A 69 21.89 0.81 -15.41
C GLU A 69 22.43 2.06 -14.72
N LEU A 70 22.10 2.20 -13.43
CA LEU A 70 23.02 2.89 -12.53
C LEU A 70 24.22 1.97 -12.38
N SER A 71 25.09 2.00 -13.40
CA SER A 71 26.42 1.44 -13.35
C SER A 71 27.10 1.97 -12.09
N SER A 72 27.55 1.04 -11.26
CA SER A 72 28.19 1.23 -9.97
C SER A 72 29.58 1.89 -10.06
N THR A 73 29.84 2.70 -11.09
CA THR A 73 31.19 3.21 -11.40
C THR A 73 31.41 4.70 -11.17
N ASP A 74 30.39 5.51 -10.87
CA ASP A 74 30.60 6.94 -10.56
C ASP A 74 30.21 7.30 -9.12
N ALA A 75 30.95 6.72 -8.16
CA ALA A 75 30.94 7.17 -6.76
C ALA A 75 31.58 8.56 -6.55
N THR A 76 32.01 9.23 -7.63
CA THR A 76 32.72 10.52 -7.58
C THR A 76 31.92 11.71 -8.13
N SER A 77 30.73 11.51 -8.70
CA SER A 77 29.87 12.65 -9.05
C SER A 77 28.95 12.98 -7.88
N THR A 78 29.20 14.12 -7.23
CA THR A 78 28.35 14.78 -6.23
C THR A 78 27.02 15.29 -6.81
N SER A 79 26.51 14.71 -7.91
CA SER A 79 25.20 15.07 -8.43
C SER A 79 24.11 14.44 -7.55
N THR A 80 23.41 15.32 -6.86
CA THR A 80 22.26 15.08 -5.98
C THR A 80 21.00 14.66 -6.77
N ASN A 81 21.11 13.77 -7.76
CA ASN A 81 20.00 13.43 -8.66
C ASN A 81 19.05 12.44 -7.99
N ARG A 82 18.29 12.96 -7.03
CA ARG A 82 17.12 12.32 -6.46
C ARG A 82 16.09 12.05 -7.58
N PRO A 83 15.49 10.85 -7.65
CA PRO A 83 14.45 10.58 -8.64
C PRO A 83 13.23 11.47 -8.40
N SER A 84 12.61 11.91 -9.49
CA SER A 84 11.47 12.82 -9.52
C SER A 84 10.50 12.38 -10.63
N LEU A 85 9.20 12.55 -10.42
CA LEU A 85 8.19 12.13 -11.40
C LEU A 85 8.22 12.96 -12.68
N LYS A 86 8.58 14.25 -12.64
CA LYS A 86 8.57 15.11 -13.84
C LYS A 86 9.67 14.73 -14.84
N PRO A 87 10.96 14.63 -14.45
CA PRO A 87 11.98 14.09 -15.34
C PRO A 87 11.64 12.67 -15.78
N PHE A 88 11.14 11.81 -14.88
CA PHE A 88 10.72 10.46 -15.27
C PHE A 88 9.64 10.47 -16.37
N TYR A 89 8.64 11.34 -16.26
CA TYR A 89 7.60 11.50 -17.27
C TYR A 89 8.16 11.97 -18.61
N ASP A 90 9.03 12.98 -18.60
CA ASP A 90 9.61 13.56 -19.81
C ASP A 90 10.62 12.62 -20.48
N ASP A 91 11.57 12.06 -19.73
CA ASP A 91 12.67 11.21 -20.23
C ASP A 91 12.20 9.84 -20.74
N ASN A 92 10.99 9.43 -20.36
CA ASN A 92 10.35 8.21 -20.83
C ASN A 92 9.21 8.46 -21.81
N GLU A 93 9.02 9.71 -22.25
CA GLU A 93 8.02 10.09 -23.26
C GLU A 93 6.62 9.55 -22.90
N ILE A 94 6.25 9.65 -21.63
CA ILE A 94 4.98 9.12 -21.15
C ILE A 94 3.83 9.97 -21.71
N SER A 95 2.83 9.31 -22.28
CA SER A 95 1.55 9.94 -22.62
C SER A 95 0.58 9.69 -21.47
N GLY A 96 0.00 10.74 -20.89
CA GLY A 96 -0.97 10.62 -19.80
C GLY A 96 -2.34 11.15 -20.20
N LEU A 97 -3.40 10.53 -19.69
CA LEU A 97 -4.77 11.02 -19.82
C LEU A 97 -5.55 10.80 -18.52
N THR A 98 -6.16 11.87 -18.01
CA THR A 98 -7.14 11.83 -16.94
C THR A 98 -8.53 12.10 -17.50
N LEU A 99 -9.43 11.14 -17.31
CA LEU A 99 -10.84 11.23 -17.67
C LEU A 99 -11.68 11.51 -16.42
N ASN A 100 -12.19 12.73 -16.32
CA ASN A 100 -13.18 13.11 -15.33
C ASN A 100 -14.57 12.70 -15.82
N ILE A 101 -15.21 11.79 -15.10
CA ILE A 101 -16.48 11.20 -15.54
C ILE A 101 -17.64 12.03 -15.01
N ASN A 102 -18.50 12.48 -15.92
CA ASN A 102 -19.70 13.23 -15.57
C ASN A 102 -20.66 12.31 -14.82
N ILE A 103 -20.90 12.64 -13.55
CA ILE A 103 -21.91 11.98 -12.74
C ILE A 103 -23.22 12.74 -12.94
N ARG A 104 -24.29 12.01 -13.29
CA ARG A 104 -25.64 12.58 -13.42
C ARG A 104 -26.04 13.30 -12.13
N LYS A 105 -26.73 14.42 -12.26
CA LYS A 105 -27.05 15.31 -11.15
C LYS A 105 -27.82 14.58 -10.03
N GLU A 106 -28.73 13.68 -10.40
CA GLU A 106 -29.52 12.91 -9.44
C GLU A 106 -28.63 12.03 -8.55
N VAL A 107 -27.61 11.40 -9.15
CA VAL A 107 -26.62 10.57 -8.43
C VAL A 107 -25.71 11.45 -7.59
N GLN A 108 -25.32 12.62 -8.10
CA GLN A 108 -24.50 13.58 -7.37
C GLN A 108 -25.22 14.14 -6.14
N ASP A 109 -26.49 14.52 -6.28
CA ASP A 109 -27.33 15.03 -5.19
C ASP A 109 -27.53 13.94 -4.12
N HIS A 110 -27.74 12.69 -4.55
CA HIS A 110 -27.82 11.54 -3.64
C HIS A 110 -26.50 11.30 -2.88
N LEU A 111 -25.35 11.37 -3.58
CA LEU A 111 -24.02 11.26 -2.97
C LEU A 111 -23.75 12.37 -1.95
N ILE A 112 -24.14 13.61 -2.27
CA ILE A 112 -24.02 14.76 -1.36
C ILE A 112 -24.85 14.53 -0.11
N ALA A 113 -26.09 14.09 -0.25
CA ALA A 113 -26.98 13.80 0.89
C ALA A 113 -26.39 12.72 1.80
N LEU A 114 -25.94 11.60 1.23
CA LEU A 114 -25.36 10.48 2.01
C LEU A 114 -24.04 10.85 2.71
N ARG A 115 -23.30 11.82 2.18
CA ARG A 115 -22.02 12.26 2.74
C ARG A 115 -22.14 13.49 3.65
N GLY A 116 -23.35 13.83 4.09
CA GLY A 116 -23.60 14.93 5.01
C GLY A 116 -23.33 16.31 4.38
N GLY A 117 -23.75 16.50 3.13
CA GLY A 117 -23.56 17.74 2.38
C GLY A 117 -22.19 17.86 1.69
N LYS A 118 -21.33 16.85 1.78
CA LYS A 118 -20.00 16.86 1.14
C LYS A 118 -20.10 16.36 -0.30
N GLY A 119 -19.84 17.26 -1.24
CA GLY A 119 -19.68 16.94 -2.66
C GLY A 119 -18.50 16.02 -2.96
N LEU A 120 -18.29 15.72 -4.25
CA LEU A 120 -17.13 14.96 -4.71
C LEU A 120 -15.83 15.54 -4.14
N PRO A 121 -14.85 14.71 -3.75
CA PRO A 121 -13.56 15.22 -3.32
C PRO A 121 -13.00 16.17 -4.39
N ILE A 122 -12.66 17.39 -3.98
CA ILE A 122 -11.92 18.29 -4.86
C ILE A 122 -10.53 17.66 -5.02
N ARG A 123 -10.14 17.43 -6.27
CA ARG A 123 -8.88 16.80 -6.63
C ARG A 123 -7.83 17.88 -6.89
N ARG A 124 -6.56 17.52 -6.76
CA ARG A 124 -5.47 18.40 -7.20
C ARG A 124 -5.51 18.57 -8.73
N SER A 125 -4.95 19.69 -9.20
CA SER A 125 -4.74 19.90 -10.63
C SER A 125 -3.84 18.82 -11.22
N LEU A 126 -4.18 18.38 -12.44
CA LEU A 126 -3.38 17.43 -13.19
C LEU A 126 -1.95 17.95 -13.38
N ARG A 127 -0.94 17.08 -13.18
CA ARG A 127 0.47 17.44 -13.38
C ARG A 127 1.06 16.83 -14.64
N PHE A 128 0.48 15.72 -15.10
CA PHE A 128 1.01 14.93 -16.21
C PHE A 128 -0.09 14.62 -17.23
N GLY A 129 0.21 14.85 -18.51
CA GLY A 129 -0.71 14.53 -19.61
C GLY A 129 -1.89 15.48 -19.75
N GLU A 130 -2.96 14.99 -20.37
CA GLU A 130 -4.17 15.75 -20.68
C GLU A 130 -5.30 15.44 -19.70
N GLU A 131 -6.18 16.42 -19.45
CA GLU A 131 -7.41 16.22 -18.70
C GLU A 131 -8.62 16.41 -19.63
N LYS A 132 -9.54 15.43 -19.65
CA LYS A 132 -10.79 15.49 -20.42
C LYS A 132 -11.99 15.17 -19.53
N ARG A 133 -13.14 15.76 -19.84
CA ARG A 133 -14.42 15.38 -19.24
C ARG A 133 -15.18 14.49 -20.20
N VAL A 134 -15.75 13.40 -19.70
CA VAL A 134 -16.48 12.42 -20.50
C VAL A 134 -17.73 11.96 -19.76
N ASP A 135 -18.79 11.65 -20.50
CA ASP A 135 -19.90 10.88 -19.94
C ASP A 135 -19.51 9.41 -19.84
N ILE A 136 -20.13 8.67 -18.91
CA ILE A 136 -19.82 7.25 -18.69
C ILE A 136 -20.04 6.42 -19.96
N GLU A 137 -21.03 6.78 -20.78
CA GLU A 137 -21.35 6.14 -22.06
C GLU A 137 -20.25 6.35 -23.12
N ASN A 138 -19.43 7.40 -22.98
CA ASN A 138 -18.32 7.72 -23.88
C ASN A 138 -16.96 7.30 -23.33
N LEU A 139 -16.91 6.77 -22.10
CA LEU A 139 -15.67 6.42 -21.40
C LEU A 139 -14.85 5.39 -22.18
N GLU A 140 -15.50 4.30 -22.63
CA GLU A 140 -14.82 3.23 -23.38
C GLU A 140 -14.21 3.74 -24.69
N SER A 141 -14.94 4.55 -25.45
CA SER A 141 -14.45 5.15 -26.69
C SER A 141 -13.23 6.03 -26.44
N ALA A 142 -13.24 6.85 -25.39
CA ALA A 142 -12.11 7.71 -25.04
C ALA A 142 -10.86 6.91 -24.62
N VAL A 143 -11.03 5.80 -23.90
CA VAL A 143 -9.94 4.90 -23.54
C VAL A 143 -9.34 4.23 -24.78
N ILE A 144 -10.19 3.69 -25.67
CA ILE A 144 -9.74 3.04 -26.91
C ILE A 144 -9.03 4.03 -27.82
N GLU A 145 -9.59 5.23 -28.00
CA GLU A 145 -8.98 6.29 -28.80
C GLU A 145 -7.59 6.66 -28.27
N PHE A 146 -7.45 6.82 -26.95
CA PHE A 146 -6.14 7.07 -26.34
C PHE A 146 -5.13 5.96 -26.64
N ILE A 147 -5.53 4.69 -26.46
CA ILE A 147 -4.64 3.55 -26.73
C ILE A 147 -4.24 3.49 -28.20
N GLN A 148 -5.17 3.71 -29.12
CA GLN A 148 -4.92 3.70 -30.57
C GLN A 148 -4.01 4.85 -31.03
N ASN A 149 -4.09 6.00 -30.37
CA ASN A 149 -3.23 7.15 -30.65
C ASN A 149 -1.83 7.02 -30.05
N CYS A 150 -1.62 6.08 -29.12
CA CYS A 150 -0.28 5.77 -28.62
C CYS A 150 0.47 4.92 -29.65
N ASN A 151 1.69 5.32 -29.99
CA ASN A 151 2.52 4.56 -30.91
C ASN A 151 3.04 3.27 -30.23
N HIS A 152 2.36 2.15 -30.47
CA HIS A 152 2.74 0.84 -29.95
C HIS A 152 2.84 -0.18 -31.08
N ASP A 153 4.03 -0.31 -31.67
CA ASP A 153 4.35 -1.39 -32.61
C ASP A 153 4.55 -2.75 -31.90
N SER A 154 4.35 -2.78 -30.58
CA SER A 154 4.70 -3.88 -29.69
C SER A 154 3.50 -4.36 -28.87
N SER A 155 3.71 -5.43 -28.11
CA SER A 155 2.65 -5.98 -27.25
C SER A 155 2.29 -4.97 -26.14
N LEU A 156 0.99 -4.69 -25.95
CA LEU A 156 0.54 -3.79 -24.89
C LEU A 156 0.27 -4.57 -23.60
N VAL A 157 0.84 -4.12 -22.48
CA VAL A 157 0.69 -4.75 -21.16
C VAL A 157 0.01 -3.80 -20.19
N LEU A 158 -1.05 -4.28 -19.54
CA LEU A 158 -1.78 -3.52 -18.52
C LEU A 158 -1.00 -3.53 -17.19
N LEU A 159 -0.74 -2.36 -16.61
CA LEU A 159 -0.07 -2.19 -15.32
C LEU A 159 -1.04 -1.58 -14.31
N GLY A 160 -0.94 -2.02 -13.05
CA GLY A 160 -1.54 -1.27 -11.94
C GLY A 160 -0.94 -1.61 -10.59
N PHE A 161 -1.35 -0.86 -9.58
CA PHE A 161 -0.97 -1.08 -8.19
C PHE A 161 -2.21 -1.42 -7.37
N GLY A 162 -2.57 -2.69 -7.36
CA GLY A 162 -3.76 -3.16 -6.69
C GLY A 162 -5.05 -3.19 -7.49
N MET A 163 -4.98 -3.89 -8.62
CA MET A 163 -5.92 -3.99 -9.74
C MET A 163 -7.38 -4.43 -9.44
N ALA A 164 -7.81 -4.60 -8.20
CA ALA A 164 -9.12 -5.18 -7.92
C ALA A 164 -10.29 -4.27 -8.36
N ALA A 165 -10.15 -2.96 -8.16
CA ALA A 165 -11.15 -1.98 -8.60
C ALA A 165 -11.06 -1.77 -10.12
N GLU A 166 -9.84 -1.66 -10.64
CA GLU A 166 -9.53 -1.45 -12.05
C GLU A 166 -10.10 -2.58 -12.90
N TRP A 167 -9.96 -3.84 -12.46
CA TRP A 167 -10.58 -4.99 -13.14
C TRP A 167 -12.10 -4.93 -13.15
N THR A 168 -12.72 -4.42 -12.08
CA THR A 168 -14.18 -4.26 -12.03
C THR A 168 -14.61 -3.26 -13.11
N TYR A 169 -13.95 -2.10 -13.20
CA TYR A 169 -14.32 -1.07 -14.18
C TYR A 169 -13.92 -1.42 -15.61
N LEU A 170 -12.79 -2.09 -15.81
CA LEU A 170 -12.40 -2.62 -17.10
C LEU A 170 -13.44 -3.61 -17.63
N PHE A 171 -14.01 -4.45 -16.75
CA PHE A 171 -15.06 -5.39 -17.14
C PHE A 171 -16.44 -4.74 -17.33
N GLU A 172 -16.82 -3.80 -16.46
CA GLU A 172 -18.18 -3.25 -16.42
C GLU A 172 -18.35 -2.00 -17.31
N ALA A 173 -17.32 -1.17 -17.45
CA ALA A 173 -17.42 0.16 -18.07
C ALA A 173 -16.67 0.30 -19.41
N PHE A 174 -15.61 -0.48 -19.64
CA PHE A 174 -14.85 -0.43 -20.90
C PHE A 174 -14.29 -1.81 -21.35
N PRO A 175 -15.15 -2.85 -21.45
CA PRO A 175 -14.74 -4.21 -21.76
C PRO A 175 -14.06 -4.39 -23.12
N ARG A 176 -14.35 -3.54 -24.12
CA ARG A 176 -13.72 -3.59 -25.44
C ARG A 176 -12.25 -3.15 -25.42
N ALA A 177 -11.77 -2.56 -24.33
CA ALA A 177 -10.34 -2.32 -24.15
C ALA A 177 -9.59 -3.61 -23.76
N ILE A 178 -10.25 -4.60 -23.15
CA ILE A 178 -9.61 -5.84 -22.68
C ILE A 178 -8.82 -6.56 -23.77
N PRO A 179 -9.36 -6.78 -24.98
CA PRO A 179 -8.64 -7.50 -26.04
C PRO A 179 -7.40 -6.77 -26.58
N LEU A 180 -7.23 -5.48 -26.26
CA LEU A 180 -6.05 -4.70 -26.66
C LEU A 180 -4.81 -5.09 -25.85
N PHE A 181 -4.98 -5.71 -24.68
CA PHE A 181 -3.87 -6.11 -23.82
C PHE A 181 -3.44 -7.54 -24.10
N SER A 182 -2.12 -7.72 -24.16
CA SER A 182 -1.46 -9.01 -24.30
C SER A 182 -1.27 -9.74 -22.97
N ALA A 183 -1.08 -9.00 -21.88
CA ALA A 183 -0.86 -9.48 -20.52
C ALA A 183 -1.17 -8.36 -19.51
N TRP A 184 -1.15 -8.69 -18.21
CA TRP A 184 -1.30 -7.69 -17.15
C TRP A 184 -0.44 -7.97 -15.92
N VAL A 185 -0.15 -6.92 -15.14
CA VAL A 185 0.70 -6.93 -13.94
C VAL A 185 0.01 -6.16 -12.80
N ASP A 186 -0.13 -6.77 -11.62
CA ASP A 186 -0.29 -6.03 -10.36
C ASP A 186 1.08 -5.92 -9.71
N LEU A 187 1.62 -4.70 -9.60
CA LEU A 187 2.97 -4.46 -9.07
C LEU A 187 3.12 -4.92 -7.61
N ARG A 188 2.02 -5.14 -6.88
CA ARG A 188 2.09 -5.76 -5.55
C ARG A 188 2.53 -7.21 -5.60
N ASP A 189 2.24 -7.95 -6.68
CA ASP A 189 2.72 -9.32 -6.82
C ASP A 189 4.22 -9.34 -7.09
N ILE A 190 4.70 -8.44 -7.94
CA ILE A 190 6.13 -8.27 -8.22
C ILE A 190 6.89 -7.92 -6.93
N ALA A 191 6.35 -7.02 -6.11
CA ALA A 191 6.91 -6.68 -4.81
C ALA A 191 6.91 -7.87 -3.83
N LYS A 192 5.89 -8.73 -3.86
CA LYS A 192 5.85 -9.96 -3.05
C LYS A 192 6.88 -10.98 -3.51
N ASP A 193 7.06 -11.13 -4.81
CA ASP A 193 8.08 -12.00 -5.41
C ASP A 193 9.49 -11.56 -4.98
N ILE A 194 9.81 -10.27 -5.15
CA ILE A 194 11.10 -9.69 -4.72
C ILE A 194 11.38 -9.95 -3.24
N THR A 195 10.37 -9.76 -2.38
CA THR A 195 10.54 -9.88 -0.93
C THR A 195 10.36 -11.30 -0.41
N SER A 196 10.01 -12.27 -1.28
CA SER A 196 9.59 -13.62 -0.90
C SER A 196 8.54 -13.61 0.23
N SER A 197 7.67 -12.59 0.27
CA SER A 197 6.77 -12.33 1.39
C SER A 197 5.33 -12.60 1.02
N THR A 198 4.62 -13.29 1.91
CA THR A 198 3.15 -13.42 1.85
C THR A 198 2.42 -12.27 2.53
N SER A 199 3.17 -11.33 3.13
CA SER A 199 2.61 -10.23 3.90
C SER A 199 2.16 -9.05 3.03
N VAL A 200 1.63 -8.01 3.68
CA VAL A 200 1.10 -6.82 3.01
C VAL A 200 2.26 -5.94 2.53
N ILE A 201 2.33 -5.72 1.22
CA ILE A 201 3.24 -4.75 0.61
C ILE A 201 2.79 -3.33 0.95
N PRO A 202 3.71 -2.39 1.23
CA PRO A 202 3.37 -0.98 1.44
C PRO A 202 2.59 -0.41 0.26
N GLY A 203 1.80 0.65 0.48
CA GLY A 203 1.12 1.34 -0.62
C GLY A 203 2.09 1.98 -1.64
N LEU A 204 1.55 2.40 -2.79
CA LEU A 204 2.29 3.02 -3.90
C LEU A 204 3.21 4.16 -3.42
N VAL A 205 2.66 5.12 -2.68
CA VAL A 205 3.42 6.27 -2.17
C VAL A 205 4.56 5.85 -1.23
N PRO A 206 4.35 5.04 -0.18
CA PRO A 206 5.44 4.51 0.63
C PRO A 206 6.52 3.76 -0.16
N CYS A 207 6.16 3.02 -1.21
CA CYS A 207 7.13 2.34 -2.07
C CYS A 207 7.99 3.33 -2.87
N LEU A 208 7.39 4.34 -3.49
CA LEU A 208 8.14 5.37 -4.22
C LEU A 208 9.05 6.18 -3.27
N GLN A 209 8.56 6.53 -2.08
CA GLN A 209 9.38 7.19 -1.06
C GLN A 209 10.58 6.34 -0.64
N LEU A 210 10.40 5.02 -0.49
CA LEU A 210 11.50 4.09 -0.21
C LEU A 210 12.56 4.12 -1.32
N PHE A 211 12.14 4.30 -2.58
CA PHE A 211 13.04 4.37 -3.74
C PHE A 211 13.62 5.78 -3.96
N GLY A 212 13.36 6.72 -3.05
CA GLY A 212 14.00 8.03 -3.03
C GLY A 212 13.16 9.15 -3.63
N TYR A 213 11.98 8.88 -4.20
CA TYR A 213 11.10 9.94 -4.69
C TYR A 213 10.67 10.85 -3.53
N HIS A 214 10.55 12.16 -3.78
CA HIS A 214 10.15 13.08 -2.73
C HIS A 214 8.67 13.03 -2.46
N TRP A 215 8.29 13.18 -1.19
CA TRP A 215 6.88 13.21 -0.82
C TRP A 215 6.13 14.36 -1.50
N LYS A 216 6.77 15.51 -1.77
CA LYS A 216 6.14 16.61 -2.52
C LYS A 216 5.92 16.29 -4.00
N ASP A 217 6.68 15.35 -4.54
CA ASP A 217 6.53 14.91 -5.94
C ASP A 217 5.40 13.90 -6.07
N ILE A 218 4.99 13.25 -4.98
CA ILE A 218 3.98 12.17 -5.01
C ILE A 218 2.66 12.66 -4.40
N LEU A 219 2.71 13.29 -3.23
CA LEU A 219 1.56 13.71 -2.44
C LEU A 219 1.18 15.18 -2.67
N SER A 220 -0.12 15.48 -2.55
CA SER A 220 -0.60 16.86 -2.49
C SER A 220 -0.07 17.58 -1.22
N ILE A 221 0.49 18.78 -1.41
CA ILE A 221 0.87 19.66 -0.29
C ILE A 221 -0.39 20.31 0.26
N LYS A 222 -0.59 20.27 1.58
CA LYS A 222 -1.51 21.19 2.27
C LYS A 222 -0.97 22.62 2.13
N GLY A 223 -1.33 23.29 1.04
CA GLY A 223 -0.89 24.65 0.72
C GLY A 223 -2.00 25.43 0.04
N ASN A 224 -2.26 26.63 0.54
CA ASN A 224 -3.34 27.54 0.17
C ASN A 224 -3.39 27.88 -1.32
N SER A 225 -4.10 27.09 -2.13
CA SER A 225 -4.51 27.50 -3.48
C SER A 225 -5.41 26.42 -4.07
N SER A 226 -6.73 26.70 -4.12
CA SER A 226 -7.80 26.22 -5.03
C SER A 226 -7.86 24.77 -5.57
N GLY A 227 -6.77 24.03 -5.70
CA GLY A 227 -6.73 22.60 -6.01
C GLY A 227 -6.95 21.78 -4.74
N GLY A 228 -7.79 20.76 -4.83
CA GLY A 228 -8.16 19.99 -3.65
C GLY A 228 -7.06 19.04 -3.17
N ILE A 229 -7.31 18.40 -2.03
CA ILE A 229 -6.32 17.58 -1.30
C ILE A 229 -6.24 16.16 -1.85
N ALA A 230 -7.29 15.71 -2.54
CA ALA A 230 -7.38 14.35 -3.04
C ALA A 230 -6.50 14.16 -4.29
N ASP A 231 -5.83 13.02 -4.36
CA ASP A 231 -4.89 12.70 -5.46
C ASP A 231 -5.63 12.53 -6.79
N ASN A 232 -4.92 12.77 -7.90
CA ASN A 232 -5.47 12.69 -9.26
C ASN A 232 -5.09 11.33 -9.86
N ALA A 233 -6.07 10.58 -10.36
CA ALA A 233 -5.87 9.23 -10.89
C ALA A 233 -4.81 9.16 -12.00
N GLY A 234 -4.72 10.18 -12.88
CA GLY A 234 -3.70 10.19 -13.93
C GLY A 234 -2.28 10.34 -13.40
N ASP A 235 -2.10 11.14 -12.35
CA ASP A 235 -0.80 11.26 -11.68
C ASP A 235 -0.41 9.94 -10.97
N ASP A 236 -1.39 9.20 -10.45
CA ASP A 236 -1.17 7.89 -9.81
C ASP A 236 -0.88 6.79 -10.85
N ALA A 237 -1.46 6.89 -12.05
CA ALA A 237 -1.06 6.06 -13.19
C ALA A 237 0.40 6.31 -13.60
N VAL A 238 0.85 7.57 -13.67
CA VAL A 238 2.28 7.90 -13.91
C VAL A 238 3.17 7.40 -12.77
N SER A 239 2.72 7.55 -11.52
CA SER A 239 3.42 7.03 -10.34
C SER A 239 3.55 5.50 -10.37
N THR A 240 2.55 4.81 -10.91
CA THR A 240 2.57 3.36 -11.14
C THR A 240 3.61 2.98 -12.19
N CYS A 241 3.71 3.71 -13.31
CA CYS A 241 4.80 3.54 -14.29
C CYS A 241 6.18 3.74 -13.63
N ALA A 242 6.33 4.78 -12.81
CA ALA A 242 7.56 5.07 -12.09
C ALA A 242 7.95 3.94 -11.13
N LEU A 243 6.96 3.36 -10.43
CA LEU A 243 7.18 2.21 -9.55
C LEU A 243 7.60 0.97 -10.35
N ALA A 244 6.92 0.65 -11.45
CA ALA A 244 7.27 -0.47 -12.31
C ALA A 244 8.73 -0.40 -12.77
N ASN A 245 9.16 0.79 -13.22
CA ASN A 245 10.54 1.03 -13.63
C ASN A 245 11.52 0.92 -12.45
N ALA A 246 11.17 1.48 -11.29
CA ALA A 246 12.00 1.45 -10.09
C ALA A 246 12.21 0.04 -9.53
N LEU A 247 11.23 -0.86 -9.68
CA LEU A 247 11.32 -2.26 -9.24
C LEU A 247 12.33 -3.09 -10.04
N LEU A 248 12.74 -2.66 -11.24
CA LEU A 248 13.76 -3.35 -12.04
C LEU A 248 15.18 -3.15 -11.50
N SER A 249 15.41 -2.13 -10.68
CA SER A 249 16.71 -1.81 -10.09
C SER A 249 17.04 -2.74 -8.90
N PRO A 250 18.19 -3.45 -8.91
CA PRO A 250 18.62 -4.29 -7.79
C PRO A 250 18.74 -3.53 -6.47
N THR A 251 19.25 -2.29 -6.48
CA THR A 251 19.36 -1.46 -5.28
C THR A 251 17.99 -1.14 -4.66
N ASN A 252 16.97 -0.94 -5.49
CA ASN A 252 15.60 -0.74 -4.98
C ASN A 252 14.99 -2.05 -4.48
N GLN A 253 15.30 -3.18 -5.11
CA GLN A 253 14.89 -4.50 -4.63
C GLN A 253 15.45 -4.77 -3.23
N GLU A 254 16.73 -4.50 -2.99
CA GLU A 254 17.36 -4.63 -1.67
C GLU A 254 16.70 -3.73 -0.61
N LYS A 255 16.43 -2.46 -0.95
CA LYS A 255 15.70 -1.55 -0.06
C LYS A 255 14.31 -2.09 0.32
N LEU A 256 13.61 -2.69 -0.65
CA LEU A 256 12.29 -3.28 -0.45
C LEU A 256 12.36 -4.53 0.44
N ILE A 257 13.33 -5.43 0.18
CA ILE A 257 13.62 -6.61 1.02
C ILE A 257 13.89 -6.19 2.45
N PHE A 258 14.82 -5.25 2.66
CA PHE A 258 15.20 -4.75 3.97
C PHE A 258 14.00 -4.14 4.72
N ARG A 259 13.21 -3.29 4.04
CA ARG A 259 11.98 -2.73 4.61
C ARG A 259 11.02 -3.83 5.06
N GLN A 260 10.87 -4.88 4.25
CA GLN A 260 9.94 -5.97 4.52
C GLN A 260 10.38 -6.81 5.72
N GLN A 261 11.68 -7.10 5.83
CA GLN A 261 12.26 -7.78 6.99
C GLN A 261 12.07 -6.95 8.26
N CYS A 262 12.34 -5.64 8.20
CA CYS A 262 12.06 -4.72 9.31
C CYS A 262 10.58 -4.74 9.73
N ALA A 263 9.65 -4.81 8.77
CA ALA A 263 8.22 -4.84 9.07
C ALA A 263 7.76 -6.17 9.68
N GLN A 264 8.42 -7.28 9.35
CA GLN A 264 8.22 -8.58 9.99
C GLN A 264 8.70 -8.56 11.45
N ILE A 265 9.90 -8.03 11.70
CA ILE A 265 10.46 -7.85 13.05
C ILE A 265 9.56 -6.92 13.86
N ALA A 266 9.14 -5.80 13.29
CA ALA A 266 8.24 -4.85 13.94
C ALA A 266 6.80 -5.38 14.13
N GLN A 267 6.49 -6.59 13.61
CA GLN A 267 5.17 -7.22 13.64
C GLN A 267 4.03 -6.32 13.14
N VAL A 268 4.31 -5.39 12.22
CA VAL A 268 3.38 -4.33 11.79
C VAL A 268 2.06 -4.89 11.23
N PHE A 269 2.09 -6.13 10.74
CA PHE A 269 0.95 -6.78 10.09
C PHE A 269 0.18 -7.75 11.01
N SER A 270 0.53 -7.80 12.30
CA SER A 270 -0.06 -8.75 13.24
C SER A 270 -1.47 -8.37 13.70
N LYS A 271 -1.86 -7.08 13.82
CA LYS A 271 -3.24 -6.66 14.20
C LYS A 271 -3.63 -5.25 13.73
N LYS A 272 -4.94 -5.06 13.46
CA LYS A 272 -5.61 -3.88 12.88
C LYS A 272 -5.40 -2.51 13.57
N ASN A 273 -4.82 -2.41 14.76
CA ASN A 273 -4.75 -1.17 15.54
C ASN A 273 -3.36 -0.96 16.17
N GLY A 274 -2.35 -0.65 15.37
CA GLY A 274 -1.22 0.28 15.64
C GLY A 274 -0.33 0.18 16.88
N HIS A 275 -0.66 -0.58 17.92
CA HIS A 275 0.12 -0.73 19.15
C HIS A 275 0.01 -2.17 19.60
N GLN A 276 1.04 -2.96 19.34
CA GLN A 276 1.14 -4.29 19.90
C GLN A 276 2.02 -4.21 21.14
N ILE A 277 1.41 -4.47 22.29
CA ILE A 277 2.13 -4.87 23.50
C ILE A 277 2.73 -6.24 23.17
N LEU A 278 4.05 -6.29 23.03
CA LEU A 278 4.80 -7.54 22.92
C LEU A 278 4.37 -8.45 24.09
N ARG A 279 3.95 -9.70 23.80
CA ARG A 279 3.59 -10.63 24.88
C ARG A 279 4.86 -10.85 25.70
N ARG A 280 4.83 -10.51 26.99
CA ARG A 280 5.93 -10.66 27.99
C ARG A 280 6.44 -12.11 28.21
N ARG A 281 6.17 -13.03 27.28
CA ARG A 281 6.44 -14.47 27.42
C ARG A 281 7.55 -14.97 26.49
N GLU A 282 8.31 -14.07 25.85
CA GLU A 282 9.50 -14.50 25.08
C GLU A 282 10.70 -14.69 26.02
N ALA A 283 11.42 -15.82 25.87
CA ALA A 283 12.51 -16.21 26.77
C ALA A 283 13.74 -15.31 26.68
N PHE A 284 13.94 -14.63 25.54
CA PHE A 284 15.08 -13.76 25.28
C PHE A 284 14.55 -12.37 24.88
N ALA A 285 14.21 -11.57 25.89
CA ALA A 285 13.60 -10.25 25.72
C ALA A 285 14.36 -9.20 26.53
N VAL A 286 14.51 -8.01 25.93
CA VAL A 286 15.12 -6.84 26.57
C VAL A 286 14.18 -5.66 26.49
N ALA A 287 14.21 -4.84 27.54
CA ALA A 287 13.63 -3.51 27.56
C ALA A 287 14.69 -2.49 27.15
N VAL A 288 14.34 -1.59 26.24
CA VAL A 288 15.19 -0.47 25.82
C VAL A 288 14.52 0.81 26.27
N THR A 289 15.26 1.63 27.02
CA THR A 289 14.80 2.94 27.51
C THR A 289 15.81 4.02 27.20
N ALA A 290 15.37 5.28 27.30
CA ALA A 290 16.24 6.44 27.20
C ALA A 290 16.30 7.12 28.57
N HIS A 291 17.49 7.61 28.94
CA HIS A 291 17.72 8.22 30.25
C HIS A 291 16.84 9.47 30.54
N GLN A 292 16.16 10.04 29.53
CA GLN A 292 15.32 11.25 29.60
C GLN A 292 13.82 11.00 29.34
N GLN A 293 13.29 9.89 29.85
CA GLN A 293 11.85 9.55 29.96
C GLN A 293 11.04 9.36 28.67
N LYS A 294 11.47 9.76 27.47
CA LYS A 294 10.75 9.41 26.24
C LYS A 294 11.69 8.71 25.28
N LEU A 295 11.17 7.71 24.56
CA LEU A 295 11.93 7.09 23.49
C LEU A 295 12.32 8.15 22.43
N PRO A 296 13.60 8.20 22.02
CA PRO A 296 14.08 9.09 20.98
C PRO A 296 13.30 8.88 19.67
N ALA A 297 13.16 9.95 18.90
CA ALA A 297 12.45 9.90 17.63
C ALA A 297 13.07 8.90 16.62
N SER A 298 14.32 8.47 16.83
CA SER A 298 14.99 7.45 16.03
C SER A 298 14.54 6.01 16.35
N ILE A 299 13.87 5.78 17.48
CA ILE A 299 13.44 4.44 17.95
C ILE A 299 12.02 4.40 18.56
N ASP A 300 11.24 5.47 18.42
CA ASP A 300 9.88 5.61 18.99
C ASP A 300 8.77 4.75 18.32
N SER A 301 9.14 3.79 17.47
CA SER A 301 8.20 2.86 16.83
C SER A 301 8.86 1.53 16.52
N GLY A 302 8.07 0.45 16.43
CA GLY A 302 8.57 -0.89 16.10
C GLY A 302 9.38 -0.92 14.79
N MET A 303 8.93 -0.20 13.75
CA MET A 303 9.67 -0.09 12.48
C MET A 303 11.04 0.57 12.63
N LYS A 304 11.12 1.60 13.47
CA LYS A 304 12.36 2.32 13.72
C LYS A 304 13.32 1.49 14.56
N LEU A 305 12.82 0.79 15.59
CA LEU A 305 13.60 -0.19 16.36
C LEU A 305 14.16 -1.30 15.47
N ALA A 306 13.30 -1.94 14.68
CA ALA A 306 13.69 -3.02 13.79
C ALA A 306 14.78 -2.59 12.80
N ARG A 307 14.70 -1.36 12.30
CA ARG A 307 15.71 -0.78 11.41
C ARG A 307 17.02 -0.46 12.16
N GLN A 308 16.92 0.20 13.30
CA GLN A 308 18.08 0.65 14.08
C GLN A 308 18.93 -0.53 14.56
N PHE A 309 18.27 -1.64 14.89
CA PHE A 309 18.90 -2.80 15.52
C PHE A 309 18.88 -4.04 14.63
N PHE A 310 18.71 -3.87 13.33
CA PHE A 310 18.58 -4.98 12.37
C PHE A 310 19.75 -5.96 12.44
N ASP A 311 20.97 -5.46 12.56
CA ASP A 311 22.20 -6.26 12.51
C ASP A 311 22.38 -7.20 13.71
N TYR A 312 21.61 -6.98 14.78
CA TYR A 312 21.57 -7.88 15.95
C TYR A 312 20.60 -9.05 15.76
N SER A 313 20.01 -9.20 14.57
CA SER A 313 19.06 -10.26 14.24
C SER A 313 17.87 -10.36 15.23
N PRO A 314 17.17 -9.24 15.53
CA PRO A 314 16.02 -9.27 16.40
C PRO A 314 14.91 -10.10 15.77
N LYS A 315 14.22 -10.88 16.60
CA LYS A 315 13.05 -11.67 16.21
C LYS A 315 11.78 -10.81 16.19
N ALA A 316 11.64 -9.93 17.18
CA ALA A 316 10.54 -8.97 17.24
C ALA A 316 10.98 -7.65 17.89
N ALA A 317 10.28 -6.56 17.54
CA ALA A 317 10.48 -5.26 18.16
C ALA A 317 9.15 -4.49 18.28
N GLY A 318 8.97 -3.77 19.37
CA GLY A 318 7.74 -3.01 19.61
C GLY A 318 7.86 -2.02 20.77
N ILE A 319 6.78 -1.27 20.98
CA ILE A 319 6.69 -0.23 22.01
C ILE A 319 5.79 -0.75 23.13
N LEU A 320 6.31 -0.81 24.36
CA LEU A 320 5.53 -1.18 25.55
C LEU A 320 4.83 0.03 26.15
N SER A 321 5.50 1.18 26.16
CA SER A 321 5.01 2.47 26.66
C SER A 321 5.79 3.61 25.96
N PRO A 322 5.39 4.90 26.10
CA PRO A 322 6.07 6.02 25.44
C PRO A 322 7.58 6.14 25.73
N ASP A 323 8.03 5.49 26.80
CA ASP A 323 9.37 5.53 27.39
C ASP A 323 10.10 4.18 27.33
N VAL A 324 9.40 3.09 27.03
CA VAL A 324 9.95 1.73 27.01
C VAL A 324 9.64 1.02 25.70
N ALA A 325 10.70 0.62 25.02
CA ALA A 325 10.68 -0.29 23.89
C ALA A 325 11.02 -1.72 24.33
N CYS A 326 10.62 -2.70 23.54
CA CYS A 326 10.98 -4.10 23.74
C CYS A 326 11.53 -4.69 22.45
N VAL A 327 12.62 -5.44 22.58
CA VAL A 327 13.24 -6.21 21.50
C VAL A 327 13.39 -7.65 21.99
N THR A 328 13.08 -8.61 21.12
CA THR A 328 13.23 -10.03 21.44
C THR A 328 14.11 -10.73 20.43
N PHE A 329 14.69 -11.84 20.87
CA PHE A 329 15.67 -12.61 20.11
C PHE A 329 15.31 -14.09 20.08
N SER A 330 15.90 -14.81 19.12
CA SER A 330 15.70 -16.25 18.99
C SER A 330 16.58 -17.07 19.95
N CYS A 331 17.68 -16.49 20.44
CA CYS A 331 18.64 -17.14 21.33
C CYS A 331 19.26 -16.13 22.30
N GLU A 332 19.85 -16.67 23.37
CA GLU A 332 20.54 -15.88 24.40
C GLU A 332 21.79 -15.17 23.86
N GLU A 333 22.56 -15.79 22.97
CA GLU A 333 23.77 -15.21 22.38
C GLU A 333 23.50 -13.87 21.67
N HIS A 334 22.48 -13.80 20.83
CA HIS A 334 22.12 -12.56 20.14
C HIS A 334 21.66 -11.47 21.11
N MET A 335 20.91 -11.87 22.15
CA MET A 335 20.44 -10.96 23.18
C MET A 335 21.60 -10.40 24.00
N ASP A 336 22.52 -11.25 24.45
CA ASP A 336 23.67 -10.83 25.26
C ASP A 336 24.61 -9.93 24.46
N ARG A 337 24.84 -10.25 23.18
CA ARG A 337 25.55 -9.36 22.26
C ARG A 337 24.88 -7.99 22.15
N PHE A 338 23.56 -7.96 21.90
CA PHE A 338 22.79 -6.72 21.85
C PHE A 338 22.91 -5.92 23.14
N MET A 339 22.74 -6.55 24.30
CA MET A 339 22.87 -5.89 25.59
C MET A 339 24.27 -5.28 25.77
N SER A 340 25.32 -6.03 25.44
CA SER A 340 26.71 -5.57 25.62
C SER A 340 27.10 -4.39 24.72
N GLU A 341 26.54 -4.32 23.51
CA GLU A 341 26.89 -3.29 22.51
C GLU A 341 25.95 -2.08 22.53
N VAL A 342 24.69 -2.25 22.98
CA VAL A 342 23.66 -1.20 22.94
C VAL A 342 23.43 -0.54 24.30
N ASP A 343 23.72 -1.21 25.40
CA ASP A 343 23.65 -0.57 26.72
C ASP A 343 24.68 0.56 26.84
N GLY A 344 24.22 1.75 27.21
CA GLY A 344 25.05 2.95 27.24
C GLY A 344 25.37 3.55 25.87
N LEU A 345 24.83 3.01 24.77
CA LEU A 345 25.01 3.58 23.43
C LEU A 345 24.42 4.99 23.36
N GLU A 346 25.23 5.92 22.85
CA GLU A 346 24.80 7.30 22.61
C GLU A 346 24.34 7.45 21.16
N LEU A 347 23.09 7.86 20.98
CA LEU A 347 22.53 8.10 19.65
C LEU A 347 23.12 9.40 19.05
N PRO A 348 23.08 9.57 17.71
CA PRO A 348 23.53 10.82 17.07
C PRO A 348 22.83 12.09 17.58
N THR A 349 21.67 11.95 18.20
CA THR A 349 20.86 13.01 18.81
C THR A 349 21.26 13.31 20.27
N GLY A 350 22.22 12.58 20.84
CA GLY A 350 22.82 12.80 22.16
C GLY A 350 22.16 12.01 23.30
N GLU A 351 21.04 11.33 23.05
CA GLU A 351 20.40 10.48 24.06
C GLU A 351 21.17 9.17 24.25
N ARG A 352 21.39 8.80 25.51
CA ARG A 352 21.98 7.53 25.90
C ARG A 352 20.90 6.49 26.16
N LEU A 353 21.08 5.31 25.57
CA LEU A 353 20.20 4.16 25.75
C LEU A 353 20.58 3.36 26.99
N LEU A 354 19.57 2.78 27.63
CA LEU A 354 19.72 1.79 28.70
C LEU A 354 19.00 0.52 28.27
N VAL A 355 19.65 -0.62 28.42
CA VAL A 355 19.13 -1.93 28.02
C VAL A 355 19.10 -2.88 29.21
N GLU A 356 17.90 -3.35 29.56
CA GLU A 356 17.70 -4.24 30.70
C GLU A 356 17.06 -5.56 30.26
N ARG A 357 17.53 -6.70 30.80
CA ARG A 357 16.91 -8.00 30.55
C ARG A 357 15.50 -8.00 31.14
N GLN A 358 14.51 -8.35 30.33
CA GLN A 358 13.13 -8.42 30.79
C GLN A 358 12.87 -9.76 31.46
N TYR A 359 12.97 -9.81 32.80
CA TYR A 359 12.67 -11.03 33.55
C TYR A 359 11.17 -11.36 33.47
N GLN A 360 10.86 -12.66 33.34
CA GLN A 360 9.51 -13.20 33.50
C GLN A 360 9.03 -12.98 34.94
N GLN A 361 8.50 -11.80 35.24
CA GLN A 361 7.65 -11.65 36.42
C GLN A 361 6.26 -12.16 36.07
N GLU A 362 5.85 -13.28 36.69
CA GLU A 362 4.44 -13.63 36.87
C GLU A 362 3.75 -12.42 37.48
N THR A 363 3.04 -11.65 36.66
CA THR A 363 2.39 -10.42 37.08
C THR A 363 0.89 -10.66 37.15
N ASN A 364 0.21 -9.95 38.07
CA ASN A 364 -1.23 -9.95 38.37
C ASN A 364 -2.20 -9.92 37.16
N SER A 365 -1.69 -9.77 35.93
CA SER A 365 -2.40 -9.91 34.67
C SER A 365 -3.11 -11.27 34.50
N GLU A 366 -2.64 -12.35 35.13
CA GLU A 366 -3.38 -13.63 35.11
C GLU A 366 -4.69 -13.57 35.93
N LYS A 367 -4.75 -12.74 36.97
CA LYS A 367 -5.99 -12.48 37.72
C LYS A 367 -6.92 -11.54 36.95
N GLU A 368 -6.38 -10.52 36.27
CA GLU A 368 -7.18 -9.58 35.48
C GLU A 368 -7.70 -10.19 34.17
N ASN A 369 -6.91 -11.01 33.48
CA ASN A 369 -7.35 -11.74 32.30
C ASN A 369 -8.37 -12.82 32.65
N LYS A 370 -8.21 -13.53 33.78
CA LYS A 370 -9.27 -14.40 34.32
C LYS A 370 -10.55 -13.63 34.61
N LEU A 371 -10.46 -12.45 35.24
CA LEU A 371 -11.63 -11.61 35.52
C LEU A 371 -12.31 -11.09 34.25
N GLN A 372 -11.54 -10.77 33.20
CA GLN A 372 -12.08 -10.33 31.92
C GLN A 372 -12.71 -11.47 31.13
N ASP A 373 -12.11 -12.66 31.13
CA ASP A 373 -12.68 -13.86 30.50
C ASP A 373 -13.96 -14.31 31.25
N GLU A 374 -13.97 -14.28 32.58
CA GLU A 374 -15.18 -14.53 33.38
C GLU A 374 -16.29 -13.52 33.08
N LYS A 375 -15.97 -12.22 32.98
CA LYS A 375 -16.94 -11.19 32.56
C LYS A 375 -17.45 -11.39 31.13
N ARG A 376 -16.63 -11.94 30.24
CA ARG A 376 -16.99 -12.18 28.84
C ARG A 376 -17.93 -13.38 28.72
N VAL A 377 -17.64 -14.46 29.45
CA VAL A 377 -18.51 -15.64 29.56
C VAL A 377 -19.85 -15.27 30.22
N LEU A 378 -19.84 -14.39 31.23
CA LEU A 378 -21.07 -13.90 31.86
C LEU A 378 -21.96 -13.10 30.90
N ARG A 379 -21.35 -12.27 30.04
CA ARG A 379 -22.06 -11.48 29.01
C ARG A 379 -22.59 -12.35 27.88
N GLU A 380 -21.88 -13.42 27.52
CA GLU A 380 -22.35 -14.39 26.52
C GLU A 380 -23.51 -15.24 27.07
N ARG A 381 -23.49 -15.63 28.35
CA ARG A 381 -24.65 -16.24 29.00
C ARG A 381 -25.86 -15.32 29.05
N GLN A 382 -25.68 -14.05 29.45
CA GLN A 382 -26.78 -13.07 29.46
C GLN A 382 -27.37 -12.80 28.07
N ARG A 383 -26.55 -12.89 27.00
CA ARG A 383 -27.04 -12.79 25.62
C ARG A 383 -27.81 -14.02 25.15
N GLN A 384 -27.44 -15.21 25.65
CA GLN A 384 -28.18 -16.44 25.35
C GLN A 384 -29.50 -16.51 26.12
N GLU A 385 -29.51 -16.08 27.39
CA GLU A 385 -30.74 -15.97 28.19
C GLU A 385 -31.71 -14.92 27.61
N ASN A 386 -31.23 -13.74 27.18
CA ASN A 386 -32.08 -12.72 26.54
C ASN A 386 -32.57 -13.08 25.12
N ASN A 387 -31.97 -14.07 24.46
CA ASN A 387 -32.41 -14.56 23.15
C ASN A 387 -33.44 -15.69 23.27
N GLN A 388 -33.67 -16.23 24.47
CA GLN A 388 -34.65 -17.28 24.70
C GLN A 388 -36.04 -16.74 25.09
N ASP A 389 -36.13 -15.45 25.46
CA ASP A 389 -37.36 -14.75 25.80
C ASP A 389 -37.95 -13.88 24.66
N ASN A 390 -37.38 -13.88 23.45
CA ASN A 390 -37.90 -13.15 22.28
C ASN A 390 -38.23 -14.08 21.09
N LEU A 391 -38.71 -15.28 21.38
CA LEU A 391 -39.18 -16.26 20.39
C LEU A 391 -40.69 -16.48 20.53
N GLU A 392 -41.45 -15.40 20.62
CA GLU A 392 -42.87 -15.40 20.27
C GLU A 392 -43.14 -14.24 19.31
N ASP A 393 -43.75 -14.63 18.19
CA ASP A 393 -44.46 -13.80 17.22
C ASP A 393 -43.62 -12.99 16.22
N LEU A 394 -43.58 -13.51 14.99
CA LEU A 394 -43.89 -12.81 13.74
C LEU A 394 -43.86 -13.84 12.61
N GLY A 395 -44.91 -14.66 12.59
CA GLY A 395 -45.41 -15.22 11.35
C GLY A 395 -45.93 -14.08 10.47
N ASP A 396 -45.88 -14.31 9.16
CA ASP A 396 -46.25 -13.38 8.09
C ASP A 396 -45.24 -12.28 7.78
N LEU A 397 -44.47 -12.49 6.71
CA LEU A 397 -44.34 -11.57 5.57
C LEU A 397 -43.36 -12.14 4.52
N PHE A 398 -43.84 -13.17 3.82
CA PHE A 398 -43.49 -13.39 2.42
C PHE A 398 -44.68 -12.96 1.57
N PHE A 399 -44.59 -11.78 0.96
CA PHE A 399 -45.15 -11.46 -0.36
C PHE A 399 -44.30 -10.36 -1.00
#